data_AF-A0A7V9RBY7-F1
#
_entry.id   AF-A0A7V9RBY7-F1
#
_cell.length_a   1.000
_cell.length_b   1.000
_cell.length_c   1.000
_cell.angle_alpha   90.00
_cell.angle_beta   90.00
_cell.angle_gamma   90.00
#
_symmetry.space_group_name_H-M   'P 1'
#
loop_
_entity.id
_entity.type
_entity.pdbx_description
1 polymer ?
#
loop_
_entity_poly.entity_id
_entity_poly.type
_entity_poly.pdbx_seq_one_letter_code
_entity_poly.pdbx_strand_id
1 'polypeptide(L)' 'TALTEVNISNEVDRYIGWPGQALAYKVGQLEIVKLRAAAERELGDRFDIKRFHEVVLGAGAVTLPVLGDRVRAWIARSR' A
#
# COMPACT_ATOMS: atom_id res chain seq x y z
N THR A 1 21.24 -7.48 -4.71
CA THR A 1 20.24 -8.35 -5.38
C THR A 1 21.00 -9.45 -6.08
N ALA A 2 20.40 -10.59 -6.37
CA ALA A 2 21.05 -11.64 -7.18
C ALA A 2 20.58 -11.52 -8.64
N LEU A 3 20.80 -10.36 -9.25
CA LEU A 3 20.41 -10.08 -10.65
C LEU A 3 21.64 -10.10 -11.56
N THR A 4 21.44 -10.50 -12.81
CA THR A 4 22.49 -10.41 -13.84
C THR A 4 22.80 -8.95 -14.18
N GLU A 5 24.00 -8.69 -14.70
CA GLU A 5 24.41 -7.35 -15.15
C GLU A 5 23.47 -6.77 -16.22
N VAL A 6 23.00 -7.62 -17.14
CA VAL A 6 22.01 -7.24 -18.18
C VAL A 6 20.70 -6.80 -17.54
N ASN A 7 20.20 -7.52 -16.53
CA ASN A 7 18.98 -7.11 -15.84
C ASN A 7 19.16 -5.78 -15.10
N ILE A 8 20.31 -5.59 -14.45
CA ILE A 8 20.60 -4.34 -13.73
C ILE A 8 20.61 -3.16 -14.71
N SER A 9 21.29 -3.30 -15.85
CA SER A 9 21.39 -2.24 -16.87
C SER A 9 20.00 -1.85 -17.40
N ASN A 10 19.18 -2.84 -17.77
CA ASN A 10 17.83 -2.60 -18.26
C ASN A 10 16.93 -1.90 -17.21
N GLU A 11 17.02 -2.27 -15.93
CA GLU A 11 16.25 -1.62 -14.87
C GLU A 11 16.73 -0.19 -14.61
N VAL A 12 18.04 0.06 -14.67
CA VAL A 12 18.59 1.42 -14.51
C VAL A 12 18.11 2.33 -15.65
N ASP A 13 18.18 1.87 -16.91
CA ASP A 13 17.67 2.63 -18.05
C ASP A 13 16.17 2.91 -17.93
N ARG A 14 15.40 1.93 -17.43
CA ARG A 14 13.97 2.10 -17.14
C ARG A 14 13.71 3.17 -16.08
N TYR A 15 14.52 3.24 -15.02
CA TYR A 15 14.38 4.26 -13.98
C TYR A 15 14.70 5.67 -14.50
N ILE A 16 15.67 5.79 -15.40
CA ILE A 16 16.01 7.06 -16.08
C ILE A 16 14.87 7.48 -17.00
N GLY A 17 14.34 6.55 -17.81
CA GLY A 17 13.27 6.83 -18.77
C GLY A 17 11.88 7.05 -18.12
N TRP A 18 11.65 6.52 -16.92
CA TRP A 18 10.39 6.66 -16.19
C TRP A 18 10.62 7.04 -14.73
N PRO A 19 10.96 8.31 -14.46
CA PRO A 19 11.33 8.77 -13.13
C PRO A 19 10.19 8.57 -12.13
N GLY A 20 10.53 8.07 -10.94
CA GLY A 20 9.61 7.89 -9.81
C GLY A 20 8.75 6.62 -9.85
N GLN A 21 8.62 5.94 -10.99
CA GLN A 21 7.77 4.74 -11.10
C GLN A 21 8.21 3.63 -10.13
N ALA A 22 9.53 3.41 -10.01
CA ALA A 22 10.08 2.36 -9.14
C ALA A 22 9.85 2.63 -7.64
N LEU A 23 9.54 3.87 -7.24
CA LEU A 23 9.20 4.19 -5.86
C LEU A 23 7.83 3.64 -5.47
N ALA A 24 6.91 3.52 -6.45
CA ALA A 24 5.53 3.12 -6.21
C ALA A 24 5.41 1.78 -5.48
N TYR A 25 6.29 0.82 -5.79
CA TYR A 25 6.30 -0.50 -5.15
C TYR A 25 6.44 -0.40 -3.63
N LYS A 26 7.48 0.31 -3.16
CA LYS A 26 7.77 0.36 -1.73
C LYS A 26 6.93 1.40 -1.00
N VAL A 27 6.67 2.55 -1.63
CA VAL A 27 5.81 3.59 -1.07
C VAL A 27 4.39 3.07 -0.86
N GLY A 28 3.81 2.38 -1.86
CA GLY A 28 2.48 1.78 -1.75
C GLY A 28 2.41 0.70 -0.68
N GLN A 29 3.40 -0.21 -0.63
CA GLN A 29 3.48 -1.23 0.42
C GLN A 29 3.53 -0.59 1.82
N LEU A 30 4.41 0.39 2.02
CA LEU A 30 4.60 1.04 3.33
C LEU A 30 3.32 1.73 3.80
N GLU A 31 2.58 2.39 2.90
CA GLU A 31 1.33 3.04 3.27
C GLU A 31 0.25 2.02 3.68
N ILE A 32 0.11 0.90 2.96
CA ILE A 32 -0.84 -0.16 3.34
C ILE A 32 -0.47 -0.74 4.72
N VAL A 33 0.82 -1.00 4.97
CA VAL A 33 1.30 -1.50 6.28
C VAL A 33 1.00 -0.49 7.39
N LYS A 34 1.24 0.80 7.15
CA LYS A 34 0.94 1.88 8.11
C LYS A 34 -0.55 1.98 8.42
N LEU A 35 -1.41 1.90 7.40
CA LEU A 35 -2.87 1.92 7.55
C LEU A 35 -3.38 0.71 8.33
N ARG A 36 -2.80 -0.48 8.08
CA ARG A 36 -3.11 -1.70 8.84
C ARG A 36 -2.74 -1.53 10.32
N ALA A 37 -1.53 -1.08 10.61
CA ALA A 37 -1.07 -0.87 11.99
C ALA A 37 -1.94 0.18 12.73
N ALA A 38 -2.42 1.20 12.02
CA ALA A 38 -3.40 2.13 12.57
C ALA A 38 -4.73 1.43 12.87
N ALA A 39 -5.28 0.64 11.95
CA ALA A 39 -6.52 -0.09 12.17
C ALA A 39 -6.42 -1.09 13.35
N GLU A 40 -5.34 -1.86 13.44
CA GLU A 40 -5.08 -2.80 14.53
C GLU A 40 -5.07 -2.08 15.89
N ARG A 41 -4.36 -0.94 15.98
CA ARG A 41 -4.31 -0.14 17.21
C ARG A 41 -5.66 0.47 17.59
N GLU A 42 -6.39 1.00 16.62
CA GLU A 42 -7.62 1.78 16.89
C GLU A 42 -8.86 0.90 17.13
N LEU A 43 -8.87 -0.33 16.61
CA LEU A 43 -10.00 -1.26 16.75
C LEU A 43 -9.74 -2.34 17.82
N GLY A 44 -8.48 -2.63 18.17
CA GLY A 44 -8.13 -3.64 19.16
C GLY A 44 -8.74 -4.99 18.83
N ASP A 45 -9.44 -5.61 19.79
CA ASP A 45 -10.09 -6.92 19.63
C ASP A 45 -11.19 -6.95 18.55
N ARG A 46 -11.67 -5.78 18.10
CA ARG A 46 -12.65 -5.67 17.00
C ARG A 46 -12.00 -5.62 15.62
N PHE A 47 -10.67 -5.59 15.54
CA PHE A 47 -9.98 -5.63 14.27
C PHE A 47 -10.19 -6.99 13.58
N ASP A 48 -10.64 -6.95 12.32
CA ASP A 48 -10.74 -8.12 11.46
C ASP A 48 -9.93 -7.87 10.18
N ILE A 49 -8.92 -8.72 9.95
CA ILE A 49 -8.05 -8.65 8.78
C ILE A 49 -8.81 -8.87 7.47
N LYS A 50 -9.89 -9.67 7.47
CA LYS A 50 -10.71 -9.89 6.28
C LYS A 50 -11.43 -8.62 5.88
N ARG A 51 -12.05 -7.93 6.84
CA ARG A 51 -12.70 -6.62 6.62
C ARG A 51 -11.70 -5.55 6.21
N PHE A 52 -10.50 -5.54 6.77
CA PHE A 52 -9.44 -4.65 6.32
C PHE A 52 -9.11 -4.89 4.83
N HIS A 53 -8.92 -6.13 4.41
CA HIS A 53 -8.68 -6.46 3.00
C HIS A 53 -9.86 -6.08 2.09
N GLU A 54 -11.10 -6.26 2.53
CA GLU A 54 -12.29 -5.81 1.79
C GLU A 54 -12.27 -4.29 1.56
N VAL A 55 -11.89 -3.50 2.57
CA VAL A 55 -11.80 -2.03 2.44
C VAL A 55 -10.70 -1.62 1.46
N VAL A 56 -9.55 -2.30 1.51
CA VAL A 56 -8.38 -2.03 0.65
C VAL A 56 -8.64 -2.44 -0.80
N LEU A 57 -9.23 -3.61 -1.04
CA LEU A 57 -9.40 -4.18 -2.37
C LEU A 57 -10.74 -3.82 -3.03
N GLY A 58 -11.79 -3.61 -2.25
CA GLY A 58 -13.17 -3.46 -2.75
C GLY A 58 -13.45 -2.19 -3.55
N ALA A 59 -12.50 -1.25 -3.61
CA ALA A 59 -12.60 -0.03 -4.43
C ALA A 59 -11.90 -0.15 -5.79
N GLY A 60 -11.23 -1.27 -6.05
CA GLY A 60 -10.24 -1.34 -7.12
C GLY A 60 -9.03 -0.44 -6.86
N ALA A 61 -8.29 -0.12 -7.92
CA ALA A 61 -7.11 0.74 -7.82
C ALA A 61 -7.53 2.20 -7.54
N VAL A 62 -7.10 2.72 -6.39
CA VAL A 62 -7.30 4.12 -5.98
C VAL A 62 -5.97 4.74 -5.57
N THR A 63 -5.93 6.07 -5.46
CA THR A 63 -4.75 6.77 -4.95
C THR A 63 -4.53 6.48 -3.46
N LEU A 64 -3.29 6.59 -2.98
CA LEU A 64 -2.97 6.37 -1.56
C LEU A 64 -3.77 7.27 -0.60
N PRO A 65 -4.01 8.57 -0.88
CA PRO A 65 -4.86 9.40 -0.03
C PRO A 65 -6.30 8.87 0.07
N VAL A 66 -6.90 8.48 -1.05
CA VAL A 66 -8.26 7.92 -1.09
C VAL A 66 -8.32 6.59 -0.33
N LEU A 67 -7.32 5.72 -0.49
CA LEU A 67 -7.20 4.51 0.31
C LEU A 67 -7.16 4.82 1.81
N GLY A 68 -6.35 5.81 2.20
CA GLY A 68 -6.24 6.26 3.58
C GLY A 68 -7.58 6.78 4.14
N ASP A 69 -8.33 7.56 3.38
CA ASP A 69 -9.65 8.05 3.78
C ASP A 69 -10.65 6.91 3.98
N ARG A 70 -10.62 5.92 3.08
CA ARG A 70 -11.49 4.74 3.18
C ARG A 70 -11.22 3.92 4.43
N VAL A 71 -9.95 3.68 4.75
CA VAL A 71 -9.55 2.95 5.97
C VAL A 71 -9.96 3.74 7.21
N ARG A 72 -9.68 5.06 7.26
CA ARG A 72 -10.09 5.92 8.38
C ARG A 72 -11.60 5.92 8.58
N ALA A 73 -12.38 6.04 7.51
CA ALA A 73 -13.83 6.02 7.56
C ALA A 73 -14.37 4.67 8.05
N TRP A 74 -13.74 3.56 7.64
CA TRP A 74 -14.09 2.23 8.14
C TRP A 74 -13.79 2.06 9.64
N ILE A 75 -12.60 2.49 10.10
CA ILE A 75 -12.24 2.48 11.54
C ILE A 75 -13.28 3.28 12.34
N ALA A 76 -13.62 4.49 11.89
CA ALA A 76 -14.59 5.35 12.59
C ALA A 76 -15.99 4.70 12.73
N ARG A 77 -16.43 3.92 11.73
CA ARG A 77 -17.71 3.18 11.78
C ARG A 77 -17.65 1.87 12.56
N SER A 78 -16.45 1.35 12.81
CA SER A 78 -16.24 0.05 13.47
C SER A 78 -15.80 0.18 14.93
N ARG A 79 -15.53 1.41 15.38
CA ARG A 79 -15.42 1.77 16.80
C ARG A 79 -16.79 1.78 17.48
#